data_AF-A0A967MTI6-F1
#
_entry.id   AF-A0A967MTI6-F1
#
_cell.length_a   1.000
_cell.length_b   1.000
_cell.length_c   1.000
_cell.angle_alpha   90.00
_cell.angle_beta   90.00
_cell.angle_gamma   90.00
#
_symmetry.space_group_name_H-M   'P 1'
#
loop_
_entity.id
_entity.type
_entity.pdbx_description
1 polymer ?
#
loop_
_entity_poly.entity_id
_entity_poly.type
_entity_poly.pdbx_seq_one_letter_code
_entity_poly.pdbx_strand_id
1 'polypeptide(L)'
;EVDDSGKVYVINSGYSNSSDALWVYDNDGGIDKCELQNLGIYGPVGLCCSSYDNSRLYIASSLSEPDAGSATLYVLSTADLTLVESITINNLGHVTGVTEDPFTGTLWVTGFTMPEYMTYLPANLSAMPQFYLPYLAAVSYGSSGPVQATDISNAADLGLPLSIVWVGAIPEKCGGADLDGSGEVNFGDYAILTSQWLQAPGTPSADIAPEVAGDGIVNYLDLDVLADQWLGTGCQ
;
A
#
# COMPACT_ATOMS: atom_id res chain seq x y z
N GLU A 1 14.76 4.36 2.15
CA GLU A 1 14.55 3.31 1.15
C GLU A 1 15.86 2.88 0.52
N VAL A 2 15.95 1.61 0.12
CA VAL A 2 17.09 1.03 -0.60
C VAL A 2 16.52 0.25 -1.78
N ASP A 3 17.05 0.43 -2.99
CA ASP A 3 16.63 -0.35 -4.16
C ASP A 3 17.42 -1.66 -4.33
N ASP A 4 17.00 -2.49 -5.30
CA ASP A 4 17.64 -3.78 -5.60
C ASP A 4 19.09 -3.65 -6.10
N SER A 5 19.51 -2.46 -6.55
CA SER A 5 20.89 -2.18 -6.94
C SER A 5 21.77 -1.73 -5.78
N GLY A 6 21.18 -1.54 -4.60
CA GLY A 6 21.84 -1.09 -3.38
C GLY A 6 21.94 0.43 -3.24
N LYS A 7 21.24 1.22 -4.07
CA LYS A 7 21.20 2.67 -3.89
C LYS A 7 20.34 3.02 -2.70
N VAL A 8 20.79 4.00 -1.91
CA VAL A 8 20.07 4.47 -0.72
C VAL A 8 19.45 5.83 -1.02
N TYR A 9 18.14 5.93 -0.78
CA TYR A 9 17.35 7.14 -0.96
C TYR A 9 16.99 7.73 0.41
N VAL A 10 17.30 9.01 0.59
CA VAL A 10 17.03 9.75 1.83
C VAL A 10 16.32 11.05 1.51
N ILE A 11 15.10 11.22 2.02
CA ILE A 11 14.40 12.50 1.97
C ILE A 11 14.80 13.37 3.16
N ASN A 12 14.99 14.66 2.89
CA ASN A 12 15.06 15.71 3.89
C ASN A 12 13.79 16.56 3.77
N SER A 13 13.17 16.87 4.90
CA SER A 13 11.96 17.68 4.99
C SER A 13 12.27 18.92 5.82
N GLY A 14 12.25 20.08 5.17
CA GLY A 14 12.68 21.35 5.74
C GLY A 14 12.05 22.49 4.98
N TYR A 15 10.73 22.65 5.19
CA TYR A 15 9.93 23.70 4.56
C TYR A 15 10.54 25.10 4.81
N SER A 16 10.88 25.42 6.06
CA SER A 16 11.27 26.79 6.47
C SER A 16 12.68 27.22 6.06
N ASN A 17 13.52 26.30 5.60
CA ASN A 17 14.90 26.58 5.17
C ASN A 17 15.16 26.17 3.72
N SER A 18 14.11 25.89 2.94
CA SER A 18 14.21 25.43 1.56
C SER A 18 15.11 24.21 1.42
N SER A 19 14.99 23.24 2.33
CA SER A 19 15.81 22.03 2.33
C SER A 19 15.04 20.75 2.03
N ASP A 20 13.89 20.86 1.35
CA ASP A 20 13.19 19.69 0.82
C ASP A 20 13.99 19.11 -0.33
N ALA A 21 14.71 18.02 -0.06
CA ALA A 21 15.64 17.41 -1.00
C ALA A 21 15.60 15.89 -0.90
N LEU A 22 15.83 15.24 -2.03
CA LEU A 22 16.10 13.82 -2.12
C LEU A 22 17.60 13.63 -2.35
N TRP A 23 18.25 12.92 -1.44
CA TRP A 23 19.63 12.47 -1.57
C TRP A 23 19.65 11.03 -2.05
N VAL A 24 20.51 10.75 -3.02
CA VAL A 24 20.75 9.41 -3.55
C VAL A 24 22.21 9.05 -3.32
N TYR A 25 22.44 7.97 -2.60
CA TYR A 25 23.77 7.42 -2.37
C TYR A 25 23.91 6.14 -3.17
N ASP A 26 24.85 6.13 -4.10
CA ASP A 26 25.12 4.97 -4.95
C ASP A 26 26.03 3.96 -4.22
N ASN A 27 26.04 2.71 -4.69
CA ASN A 27 26.78 1.61 -4.08
C ASN A 27 28.31 1.78 -4.21
N ASP A 28 28.77 2.64 -5.11
CA ASP A 28 30.17 3.02 -5.30
C ASP A 28 30.59 4.24 -4.46
N GLY A 29 29.66 4.78 -3.65
CA GLY A 29 29.87 5.98 -2.85
C GLY A 29 29.55 7.30 -3.58
N GLY A 30 29.05 7.23 -4.82
CA GLY A 30 28.50 8.37 -5.54
C GLY A 30 27.35 9.03 -4.76
N ILE A 31 27.22 10.35 -4.89
CA ILE A 31 26.16 11.12 -4.22
C ILE A 31 25.50 12.00 -5.26
N ASP A 32 24.18 11.91 -5.35
CA ASP A 32 23.34 12.82 -6.12
C ASP A 32 22.29 13.51 -5.22
N LYS A 33 21.80 14.66 -5.67
CA LYS A 33 20.84 15.48 -4.96
C LYS A 33 19.80 16.05 -5.92
N CYS A 34 18.53 15.76 -5.65
CA CYS A 34 17.39 16.38 -6.30
C CYS A 34 16.69 17.36 -5.35
N GLU A 35 16.57 18.64 -5.74
CA GLU A 35 15.80 19.63 -4.98
C GLU A 35 14.30 19.45 -5.27
N LEU A 36 13.57 18.90 -4.32
CA LEU A 36 12.17 18.49 -4.50
C LEU A 36 11.24 19.70 -4.76
N GLN A 37 11.59 20.87 -4.24
CA GLN A 37 10.84 22.12 -4.47
C GLN A 37 10.85 22.54 -5.94
N ASN A 38 11.90 22.21 -6.70
CA ASN A 38 11.93 22.47 -8.15
C ASN A 38 10.93 21.61 -8.91
N LEU A 39 10.48 20.50 -8.31
CA LEU A 39 9.42 19.62 -8.83
C LEU A 39 8.04 19.97 -8.24
N GLY A 40 7.94 21.01 -7.39
CA GLY A 40 6.70 21.37 -6.70
C GLY A 40 6.33 20.43 -5.55
N ILE A 41 7.29 19.67 -5.02
CA ILE A 41 7.11 18.76 -3.90
C ILE A 41 7.58 19.47 -2.63
N TYR A 42 6.66 19.69 -1.68
CA TYR A 42 6.93 20.42 -0.43
C TYR A 42 6.63 19.55 0.78
N GLY A 43 7.47 19.60 1.82
CA GLY A 43 7.26 18.82 3.04
C GLY A 43 7.08 17.30 2.77
N PRO A 44 8.05 16.63 2.12
CA PRO A 44 8.00 15.19 1.93
C PRO A 44 8.03 14.48 3.30
N VAL A 45 7.23 13.44 3.47
CA VAL A 45 7.11 12.68 4.73
C VAL A 45 7.14 11.17 4.54
N GLY A 46 6.70 10.66 3.38
CA GLY A 46 6.79 9.24 3.03
C GLY A 46 7.73 9.01 1.86
N LEU A 47 8.44 7.89 1.86
CA LEU A 47 9.34 7.46 0.81
C LEU A 47 9.19 5.95 0.63
N CYS A 48 8.99 5.47 -0.60
CA CYS A 48 8.97 4.04 -0.93
C CYS A 48 9.63 3.85 -2.29
N CYS A 49 10.62 2.96 -2.40
CA CYS A 49 11.20 2.59 -3.69
C CYS A 49 10.46 1.37 -4.23
N SER A 50 10.04 1.41 -5.50
CA SER A 50 9.33 0.29 -6.10
C SER A 50 10.26 -0.90 -6.28
N SER A 51 9.87 -2.01 -5.68
CA SER A 51 10.44 -3.34 -5.90
C SER A 51 9.70 -4.11 -7.01
N TYR A 52 8.48 -3.68 -7.35
CA TYR A 52 7.68 -4.28 -8.42
C TYR A 52 8.31 -4.09 -9.81
N ASP A 53 8.74 -2.87 -10.14
CA ASP A 53 9.33 -2.57 -11.47
C ASP A 53 10.73 -1.95 -11.42
N ASN A 54 11.26 -1.65 -10.23
CA ASN A 54 12.57 -1.01 -10.02
C ASN A 54 12.78 0.33 -10.75
N SER A 55 11.72 0.94 -11.29
CA SER A 55 11.76 2.14 -12.11
C SER A 55 11.16 3.37 -11.44
N ARG A 56 10.48 3.20 -10.29
CA ARG A 56 9.72 4.24 -9.60
C ARG A 56 10.18 4.46 -8.17
N LEU A 57 10.20 5.73 -7.79
CA LEU A 57 10.35 6.20 -6.42
C LEU A 57 9.10 6.98 -6.03
N TYR A 58 8.45 6.57 -4.96
CA TYR A 58 7.24 7.20 -4.46
C TYR A 58 7.55 8.11 -3.29
N ILE A 59 7.11 9.36 -3.37
CA ILE A 59 7.26 10.36 -2.31
C ILE A 59 5.88 10.85 -1.90
N ALA A 60 5.52 10.66 -0.62
CA ALA A 60 4.26 11.17 -0.09
C ALA A 60 4.46 12.50 0.64
N SER A 61 3.52 13.41 0.46
CA SER A 61 3.56 14.75 1.05
C SER A 61 2.14 15.27 1.32
N SER A 62 2.02 16.07 2.37
CA SER A 62 0.80 16.82 2.72
C SER A 62 0.94 18.30 2.38
N LEU A 63 1.89 18.65 1.50
CA LEU A 63 2.21 20.02 1.08
C LEU A 63 2.56 20.99 2.23
N SER A 64 2.97 20.45 3.38
CA SER A 64 3.16 21.22 4.63
C SER A 64 1.89 21.90 5.17
N GLU A 65 0.70 21.44 4.75
CA GLU A 65 -0.57 21.93 5.29
C GLU A 65 -0.86 21.27 6.64
N PRO A 66 -0.95 22.04 7.74
CA PRO A 66 -1.15 21.49 9.10
C PRO A 66 -2.53 20.85 9.29
N ASP A 67 -3.53 21.27 8.49
CA ASP A 67 -4.91 20.78 8.53
C ASP A 67 -5.30 20.17 7.17
N ALA A 68 -4.36 19.45 6.55
CA ALA A 68 -4.54 18.88 5.23
C ALA A 68 -5.75 17.92 5.21
N GLY A 69 -6.65 18.08 4.24
CA GLY A 69 -7.73 17.11 3.96
C GLY A 69 -7.32 15.99 3.00
N SER A 70 -6.12 16.08 2.43
CA SER A 70 -5.60 15.16 1.42
C SER A 70 -4.08 15.19 1.40
N ALA A 71 -3.49 14.11 0.90
CA ALA A 71 -2.07 14.00 0.63
C ALA A 71 -1.85 13.85 -0.87
N THR A 72 -0.63 14.09 -1.32
CA THR A 72 -0.18 13.84 -2.68
C THR A 72 0.95 12.83 -2.66
N LEU A 73 0.81 11.79 -3.48
CA LEU A 73 1.84 10.82 -3.77
C LEU A 73 2.48 11.18 -5.12
N TYR A 74 3.76 11.53 -5.09
CA TYR A 74 4.55 11.85 -6.26
C TYR A 74 5.32 10.61 -6.71
N VAL A 75 5.31 10.36 -8.02
CA VAL A 75 6.05 9.26 -8.65
C VAL A 75 7.23 9.86 -9.40
N LEU A 76 8.43 9.52 -9.00
CA LEU A 76 9.67 9.93 -9.65
C LEU A 76 10.29 8.73 -10.37
N SER A 77 10.96 8.97 -11.49
CA SER A 77 11.78 7.97 -12.18
C SER A 77 13.06 7.71 -11.39
N THR A 78 13.42 6.45 -11.15
CA THR A 78 14.71 6.11 -10.50
C THR A 78 15.92 6.33 -11.42
N ALA A 79 15.69 6.47 -12.73
CA ALA A 79 16.75 6.65 -13.72
C ALA A 79 17.32 8.08 -13.74
N ASP A 80 16.46 9.09 -13.56
CA ASP A 80 16.80 10.51 -13.73
C ASP A 80 16.11 11.45 -12.73
N LEU A 81 15.38 10.91 -11.76
CA LEU A 81 14.66 11.64 -10.72
C LEU A 81 13.63 12.65 -11.25
N THR A 82 13.19 12.49 -12.50
CA THR A 82 12.13 13.32 -13.08
C THR A 82 10.77 12.95 -12.50
N LEU A 83 9.91 13.94 -12.31
CA LEU A 83 8.53 13.72 -11.89
C LEU A 83 7.74 13.09 -13.05
N VAL A 84 7.27 11.87 -12.84
CA VAL A 84 6.45 11.11 -13.79
C VAL A 84 4.97 11.44 -13.58
N GLU A 85 4.53 11.46 -12.31
CA GLU A 85 3.11 11.52 -11.98
C GLU A 85 2.87 12.08 -10.56
N SER A 86 1.67 12.62 -10.32
CA SER A 86 1.17 12.99 -9.00
C SER A 86 -0.25 12.45 -8.78
N ILE A 87 -0.46 11.74 -7.67
CA ILE A 87 -1.73 11.11 -7.31
C ILE A 87 -2.25 11.75 -6.02
N THR A 88 -3.47 12.28 -6.04
CA THR A 88 -4.12 12.81 -4.82
C THR A 88 -4.76 11.67 -4.03
N ILE A 89 -4.51 11.61 -2.73
CA ILE A 89 -5.16 10.69 -1.80
C ILE A 89 -6.12 11.51 -0.93
N ASN A 90 -7.40 11.42 -1.25
CA ASN A 90 -8.47 12.13 -0.54
C ASN A 90 -8.71 11.51 0.84
N ASN A 91 -9.08 12.35 1.80
CA ASN A 91 -9.34 12.01 3.21
C ASN A 91 -8.11 11.53 3.99
N LEU A 92 -6.91 11.63 3.42
CA LEU A 92 -5.67 11.30 4.11
C LEU A 92 -4.85 12.57 4.28
N GLY A 93 -4.96 13.22 5.43
CA GLY A 93 -4.32 14.52 5.67
C GLY A 93 -2.82 14.43 5.82
N HIS A 94 -2.36 13.58 6.73
CA HIS A 94 -0.97 13.42 7.12
C HIS A 94 -0.54 11.99 6.88
N VAL A 95 0.44 11.79 6.00
CA VAL A 95 1.01 10.47 5.73
C VAL A 95 2.07 10.15 6.80
N THR A 96 2.03 8.93 7.32
CA THR A 96 3.01 8.43 8.30
C THR A 96 3.78 7.23 7.79
N GLY A 97 3.25 6.50 6.80
CA GLY A 97 3.96 5.38 6.20
C GLY A 97 3.48 5.07 4.79
N VAL A 98 4.39 4.54 3.99
CA VAL A 98 4.14 4.03 2.64
C VAL A 98 4.85 2.69 2.53
N THR A 99 4.18 1.68 2.00
CA THR A 99 4.81 0.39 1.62
C THR A 99 4.23 -0.08 0.30
N GLU A 100 4.95 -0.96 -0.40
CA GLU A 100 4.49 -1.58 -1.64
C GLU A 100 4.23 -3.08 -1.41
N ASP A 101 3.18 -3.59 -2.06
CA ASP A 101 3.09 -5.01 -2.37
C ASP A 101 3.95 -5.30 -3.62
N PRO A 102 5.09 -6.01 -3.47
CA PRO A 102 6.04 -6.25 -4.56
C PRO A 102 5.49 -7.13 -5.68
N PHE A 103 4.36 -7.82 -5.47
CA PHE A 103 3.78 -8.71 -6.48
C PHE A 103 2.79 -7.98 -7.39
N THR A 104 2.07 -6.99 -6.85
CA THR A 104 1.05 -6.24 -7.60
C THR A 104 1.47 -4.81 -7.93
N GLY A 105 2.53 -4.31 -7.28
CA GLY A 105 2.92 -2.90 -7.33
C GLY A 105 1.91 -1.98 -6.64
N THR A 106 0.95 -2.53 -5.88
CA THR A 106 -0.02 -1.74 -5.14
C THR A 106 0.68 -1.10 -3.95
N LEU A 107 0.55 0.22 -3.83
CA LEU A 107 1.03 0.95 -2.67
C LEU A 107 -0.04 1.02 -1.60
N TRP A 108 0.39 0.80 -0.37
CA TRP A 108 -0.40 1.02 0.82
C TRP A 108 0.13 2.24 1.55
N VAL A 109 -0.72 3.25 1.67
CA VAL A 109 -0.39 4.52 2.32
C VAL A 109 -1.22 4.64 3.58
N THR A 110 -0.56 4.80 4.72
CA THR A 110 -1.23 5.00 6.01
C THR A 110 -0.96 6.39 6.56
N GLY A 111 -1.88 6.87 7.38
CA GLY A 111 -1.82 8.18 7.96
C GLY A 111 -3.09 8.54 8.70
N PHE A 112 -3.33 9.82 8.87
CA PHE A 112 -4.48 10.30 9.62
C PHE A 112 -4.92 11.70 9.17
N THR A 113 -6.12 12.12 9.56
CA THR A 113 -6.53 13.53 9.57
C THR A 113 -6.67 14.01 11.00
N MET A 114 -6.46 15.31 11.22
CA MET A 114 -6.86 15.96 12.47
C MET A 114 -8.18 16.70 12.23
N PRO A 115 -9.24 16.43 13.00
CA PRO A 115 -10.44 17.25 12.93
C PRO A 115 -10.13 18.67 13.42
N GLU A 116 -10.92 19.65 12.96
CA GLU A 116 -10.78 21.03 13.42
C GLU A 116 -10.77 21.11 14.95
N TYR A 117 -9.83 21.88 15.50
CA TYR A 117 -9.74 22.12 16.93
C TYR A 117 -11.05 22.68 17.46
N MET A 118 -11.64 21.97 18.43
CA MET A 118 -12.76 22.52 19.18
C MET A 118 -12.28 23.72 20.00
N THR A 119 -12.86 24.89 19.74
CA THR A 119 -12.56 26.12 20.50
C THR A 119 -13.27 26.15 21.86
N TYR A 120 -14.15 25.19 22.15
CA TYR A 120 -14.88 25.06 23.39
C TYR A 120 -15.00 23.59 23.82
N LEU A 121 -14.90 23.34 25.12
CA LEU A 121 -15.12 22.01 25.70
C LEU A 121 -16.63 21.69 25.66
N PRO A 122 -17.05 20.55 25.07
CA PRO A 122 -18.44 20.15 25.13
C PRO A 122 -18.84 19.80 26.56
N ALA A 123 -20.10 20.08 26.93
CA ALA A 123 -20.63 19.72 28.24
C ALA A 123 -20.60 18.20 28.50
N ASN A 124 -20.63 17.40 27.43
CA ASN A 124 -20.45 15.96 27.48
C ASN A 124 -19.07 15.61 26.87
N LEU A 125 -18.10 15.22 27.71
CA LEU A 125 -16.77 14.86 27.25
C LEU A 125 -16.75 13.59 26.39
N SER A 126 -17.76 12.72 26.50
CA SER A 126 -17.91 11.56 25.61
C SER A 126 -18.28 11.95 24.17
N ALA A 127 -18.65 13.21 23.94
CA ALA A 127 -18.86 13.78 22.60
C ALA A 127 -17.61 14.49 22.06
N MET A 128 -16.48 14.47 22.78
CA MET A 128 -15.23 14.96 22.21
C MET A 128 -14.83 14.05 21.03
N PRO A 129 -14.58 14.61 19.84
CA PRO A 129 -14.04 13.83 18.74
C PRO A 129 -12.65 13.30 19.12
N GLN A 130 -12.26 12.20 18.47
CA GLN A 130 -10.90 11.70 18.56
C GLN A 130 -9.92 12.78 18.08
N PHE A 131 -8.72 12.82 18.67
CA PHE A 131 -7.68 13.78 18.28
C PHE A 131 -7.21 13.60 16.83
N TYR A 132 -7.36 12.40 16.29
CA TYR A 132 -7.05 12.04 14.92
C TYR A 132 -8.05 10.99 14.44
N LEU A 133 -8.19 10.88 13.13
CA LEU A 133 -8.90 9.79 12.46
C LEU A 133 -7.91 9.03 11.58
N PRO A 134 -7.66 7.73 11.82
CA PRO A 134 -6.70 6.96 11.04
C PRO A 134 -7.28 6.53 9.69
N TYR A 135 -6.45 6.55 8.66
CA TYR A 135 -6.84 6.19 7.30
C TYR A 135 -5.81 5.26 6.65
N LEU A 136 -6.30 4.45 5.71
CA LEU A 136 -5.52 3.60 4.83
C LEU A 136 -5.96 3.80 3.38
N ALA A 137 -5.02 4.00 2.48
CA ALA A 137 -5.29 4.04 1.04
C ALA A 137 -4.52 2.93 0.33
N ALA A 138 -5.18 2.28 -0.63
CA ALA A 138 -4.56 1.38 -1.59
C ALA A 138 -4.49 2.08 -2.94
N VAL A 139 -3.29 2.27 -3.48
CA VAL A 139 -3.04 2.91 -4.77
C VAL A 139 -2.52 1.83 -5.72
N SER A 140 -3.38 1.37 -6.61
CA SER A 140 -3.01 0.35 -7.61
C SER A 140 -1.90 0.86 -8.53
N TYR A 141 -1.04 -0.06 -8.97
CA TYR A 141 0.02 0.26 -9.91
C TYR A 141 -0.52 0.90 -11.19
N GLY A 142 0.01 2.08 -11.55
CA GLY A 142 -0.40 2.83 -12.75
C GLY A 142 -1.73 3.58 -12.63
N SER A 143 -2.31 3.67 -11.43
CA SER A 143 -3.45 4.55 -11.15
C SER A 143 -3.05 6.01 -11.34
N SER A 144 -3.80 6.77 -12.15
CA SER A 144 -3.57 8.21 -12.41
C SER A 144 -4.65 9.16 -11.92
N GLY A 145 -5.67 8.61 -11.26
CA GLY A 145 -6.77 9.38 -10.68
C GLY A 145 -6.61 9.57 -9.16
N PRO A 146 -7.37 10.50 -8.57
CA PRO A 146 -7.47 10.60 -7.13
C PRO A 146 -7.95 9.27 -6.51
N VAL A 147 -7.32 8.86 -5.42
CA VAL A 147 -7.68 7.69 -4.63
C VAL A 147 -8.41 8.14 -3.36
N GLN A 148 -9.37 7.34 -2.89
CA GLN A 148 -10.05 7.59 -1.62
C GLN A 148 -9.40 6.75 -0.52
N ALA A 149 -8.94 7.39 0.54
CA ALA A 149 -8.52 6.67 1.74
C ALA A 149 -9.75 6.19 2.53
N THR A 150 -9.62 5.02 3.12
CA THR A 150 -10.65 4.37 3.94
C THR A 150 -10.35 4.63 5.42
N ASP A 151 -11.36 5.08 6.15
CA ASP A 151 -11.31 5.22 7.61
C ASP A 151 -11.21 3.84 8.26
N ILE A 152 -10.16 3.64 9.06
CA ILE A 152 -9.90 2.37 9.75
C ILE A 152 -10.17 2.43 11.26
N SER A 153 -10.76 3.52 11.77
CA SER A 153 -11.10 3.71 13.20
C SER A 153 -12.02 2.63 13.76
N ASN A 154 -12.83 1.99 12.90
CA ASN A 154 -13.75 0.93 13.31
C ASN A 154 -13.08 -0.46 13.42
N ALA A 155 -11.84 -0.62 12.96
CA ALA A 155 -11.19 -1.93 12.90
C ALA A 155 -10.63 -2.39 14.25
N ALA A 156 -10.30 -1.47 15.16
CA ALA A 156 -9.87 -1.74 16.54
C ALA A 156 -9.72 -0.42 17.32
N ASP A 157 -9.35 -0.50 18.60
CA ASP A 157 -8.76 0.62 19.37
C ASP A 157 -7.37 0.94 18.80
N LEU A 158 -7.34 1.48 17.59
CA LEU A 158 -6.12 1.81 16.88
C LEU A 158 -5.53 3.09 17.47
N GLY A 159 -4.29 2.97 17.93
CA GLY A 159 -3.43 4.12 18.18
C GLY A 159 -3.11 4.89 16.88
N LEU A 160 -2.36 5.98 17.01
CA LEU A 160 -1.90 6.75 15.85
C LEU A 160 -1.08 5.84 14.93
N PRO A 161 -1.45 5.67 13.64
CA PRO A 161 -0.66 4.84 12.74
C PRO A 161 0.67 5.53 12.49
N LEU A 162 1.77 4.93 12.97
CA LEU A 162 3.12 5.52 12.86
C LEU A 162 3.89 5.00 11.64
N SER A 163 3.55 3.81 11.15
CA SER A 163 4.24 3.15 10.07
C SER A 163 3.37 2.03 9.51
N ILE A 164 3.66 1.64 8.27
CA ILE A 164 3.11 0.45 7.63
C ILE A 164 4.28 -0.33 7.04
N VAL A 165 4.22 -1.66 7.13
CA VAL A 165 5.22 -2.56 6.57
C VAL A 165 4.47 -3.66 5.85
N TRP A 166 4.85 -3.93 4.60
CA TRP A 166 4.39 -5.12 3.90
C TRP A 166 5.06 -6.36 4.49
N VAL A 167 4.24 -7.32 4.91
CA VAL A 167 4.71 -8.58 5.52
C VAL A 167 4.57 -9.78 4.58
N GLY A 168 4.37 -9.52 3.28
CA GLY A 168 3.93 -10.52 2.31
C GLY A 168 2.41 -10.59 2.23
N ALA A 169 1.91 -11.21 1.15
CA ALA A 169 0.69 -11.97 1.30
C ALA A 169 1.02 -13.01 2.37
N ILE A 170 0.31 -13.00 3.50
CA ILE A 170 0.24 -14.20 4.31
C ILE A 170 -0.28 -15.24 3.31
N PRO A 171 0.48 -16.31 3.00
CA PRO A 171 -0.03 -17.33 2.09
C PRO A 171 -1.42 -17.65 2.61
N GLU A 172 -2.44 -17.49 1.76
CA GLU A 172 -3.79 -17.84 2.17
C GLU A 172 -3.68 -19.21 2.82
N LYS A 173 -4.16 -19.33 4.06
CA LYS A 173 -3.97 -20.59 4.76
C LYS A 173 -4.57 -21.67 3.87
N CYS A 174 -3.87 -22.79 3.79
CA CYS A 174 -4.19 -23.85 2.84
C CYS A 174 -3.93 -23.44 1.37
N GLY A 175 -2.98 -22.55 1.08
CA GLY A 175 -2.55 -22.19 -0.27
C GLY A 175 -3.64 -21.58 -1.15
N GLY A 176 -4.70 -21.03 -0.56
CA GLY A 176 -5.89 -20.55 -1.27
C GLY A 176 -6.87 -21.65 -1.71
N ALA A 177 -6.68 -22.89 -1.27
CA ALA A 177 -7.55 -24.01 -1.62
C ALA A 177 -8.94 -24.00 -0.95
N ASP A 178 -9.19 -23.10 0.01
CA ASP A 178 -10.52 -22.86 0.61
C ASP A 178 -11.32 -21.86 -0.24
N LEU A 179 -11.74 -22.33 -1.41
CA LEU A 179 -12.39 -21.55 -2.47
C LEU A 179 -13.80 -21.10 -2.10
N ASP A 180 -14.49 -21.81 -1.21
CA ASP A 180 -15.82 -21.43 -0.72
C ASP A 180 -15.81 -20.60 0.57
N GLY A 181 -14.64 -20.42 1.19
CA GLY A 181 -14.43 -19.63 2.41
C GLY A 181 -15.02 -20.27 3.66
N SER A 182 -15.24 -21.58 3.65
CA SER A 182 -15.79 -22.32 4.79
C SER A 182 -14.78 -22.52 5.93
N GLY A 183 -13.48 -22.34 5.66
CA GLY A 183 -12.38 -22.61 6.58
C GLY A 183 -11.83 -24.04 6.48
N GLU A 184 -12.33 -24.86 5.55
CA GLU A 184 -11.97 -26.27 5.37
C GLU A 184 -11.87 -26.64 3.89
N VAL A 185 -10.74 -27.23 3.45
CA VAL A 185 -10.58 -27.68 2.06
C VAL A 185 -11.29 -29.03 1.86
N ASN A 186 -12.40 -29.03 1.14
CA ASN A 186 -13.25 -30.20 0.96
C ASN A 186 -13.88 -30.28 -0.45
N PHE A 187 -14.94 -31.08 -0.59
CA PHE A 187 -15.62 -31.26 -1.87
C PHE A 187 -16.32 -29.99 -2.38
N GLY A 188 -16.67 -29.05 -1.51
CA GLY A 188 -17.17 -27.73 -1.88
C GLY A 188 -16.18 -26.99 -2.77
N ASP A 189 -14.92 -26.92 -2.34
CA ASP A 189 -13.84 -26.28 -3.08
C ASP A 189 -13.56 -27.00 -4.40
N TYR A 190 -13.47 -28.33 -4.36
CA TYR A 190 -13.27 -29.13 -5.56
C TYR A 190 -14.40 -28.92 -6.60
N ALA A 191 -15.63 -28.74 -6.15
CA ALA A 191 -16.75 -28.42 -7.04
C ALA A 191 -16.58 -27.05 -7.73
N ILE A 192 -16.06 -26.05 -7.01
CA ILE A 192 -15.73 -24.73 -7.58
C ILE A 192 -14.61 -24.88 -8.62
N LEU A 193 -13.50 -25.53 -8.27
CA LEU A 193 -12.37 -25.76 -9.18
C LEU A 193 -12.81 -26.47 -10.46
N THR A 194 -13.55 -27.57 -10.35
CA THR A 194 -14.02 -28.32 -11.51
C THR A 194 -15.02 -27.56 -12.37
N SER A 195 -15.79 -26.63 -11.80
CA SER A 195 -16.71 -25.77 -12.57
C SER A 195 -15.98 -24.80 -13.51
N GLN A 196 -14.71 -24.49 -13.20
CA GLN A 196 -13.86 -23.56 -13.95
C GLN A 196 -12.77 -24.28 -14.75
N TRP A 197 -12.75 -25.62 -14.75
CA TRP A 197 -11.67 -26.41 -15.35
C TRP A 197 -11.40 -26.05 -16.82
N LEU A 198 -10.14 -25.73 -17.11
CA LEU A 198 -9.62 -25.25 -18.40
C LEU A 198 -10.32 -23.99 -18.93
N GLN A 199 -10.79 -23.14 -18.03
CA GLN A 199 -11.41 -21.85 -18.33
C GLN A 199 -10.66 -20.73 -17.59
N ALA A 200 -10.94 -19.49 -18.00
CA ALA A 200 -10.53 -18.32 -17.23
C ALA A 200 -11.21 -18.31 -15.84
N PRO A 201 -10.58 -17.73 -14.81
CA PRO A 201 -11.12 -17.71 -13.46
C PRO A 201 -12.51 -17.06 -13.36
N GLY A 202 -13.34 -17.64 -12.51
CA GLY A 202 -14.69 -17.19 -12.18
C GLY A 202 -14.78 -16.41 -10.86
N THR A 203 -15.95 -16.38 -10.23
CA THR A 203 -16.16 -15.81 -8.89
C THR A 203 -16.93 -16.81 -8.01
N PRO A 204 -16.32 -17.32 -6.92
CA PRO A 204 -14.92 -17.12 -6.51
C PRO A 204 -13.93 -17.67 -7.55
N SER A 205 -12.71 -17.15 -7.60
CA SER A 205 -11.66 -17.63 -8.52
C SER A 205 -11.14 -18.98 -8.05
N ALA A 206 -10.95 -19.94 -8.96
CA ALA A 206 -10.25 -21.20 -8.68
C ALA A 206 -8.82 -21.25 -9.29
N ASP A 207 -8.35 -20.13 -9.82
CA ASP A 207 -6.99 -19.96 -10.34
C ASP A 207 -6.10 -19.51 -9.17
N ILE A 208 -5.53 -20.51 -8.48
CA ILE A 208 -4.78 -20.40 -7.22
C ILE A 208 -3.30 -20.72 -7.40
N ALA A 209 -2.88 -21.13 -8.60
CA ALA A 209 -1.50 -21.44 -8.94
C ALA A 209 -1.02 -20.67 -10.18
N PRO A 210 0.16 -20.02 -10.14
CA PRO A 210 1.03 -19.84 -8.99
C PRO A 210 0.38 -18.97 -7.88
N GLU A 211 0.86 -19.12 -6.64
CA GLU A 211 0.32 -18.41 -5.47
C GLU A 211 0.14 -16.91 -5.71
N VAL A 212 -0.85 -16.32 -5.01
CA VAL A 212 -1.20 -14.88 -5.00
C VAL A 212 -1.92 -14.36 -6.25
N ALA A 213 -1.51 -14.77 -7.45
CA ALA A 213 -2.00 -14.15 -8.69
C ALA A 213 -2.69 -15.10 -9.68
N GLY A 214 -2.44 -16.41 -9.59
CA GLY A 214 -2.88 -17.36 -10.61
C GLY A 214 -2.13 -17.17 -11.94
N ASP A 215 -2.36 -18.06 -12.91
CA ASP A 215 -1.79 -17.99 -14.27
C ASP A 215 -2.80 -17.56 -15.35
N GLY A 216 -4.03 -17.26 -14.94
CA GLY A 216 -5.15 -16.87 -15.78
C GLY A 216 -5.98 -18.04 -16.30
N ILE A 217 -5.66 -19.29 -15.93
CA ILE A 217 -6.38 -20.48 -16.38
C ILE A 217 -6.41 -21.60 -15.34
N VAL A 218 -7.61 -21.99 -14.90
CA VAL A 218 -7.78 -23.08 -13.94
C VAL A 218 -7.40 -24.42 -14.58
N ASN A 219 -6.33 -25.05 -14.12
CA ASN A 219 -5.76 -26.25 -14.69
C ASN A 219 -5.16 -27.19 -13.63
N TYR A 220 -4.27 -28.10 -14.06
CA TYR A 220 -3.69 -29.10 -13.17
C TYR A 220 -2.78 -28.49 -12.09
N LEU A 221 -2.23 -27.30 -12.30
CA LEU A 221 -1.44 -26.58 -11.30
C LEU A 221 -2.31 -26.20 -10.10
N ASP A 222 -3.54 -25.71 -10.34
CA ASP A 222 -4.50 -25.38 -9.28
C ASP A 222 -4.98 -26.62 -8.53
N LEU A 223 -5.21 -27.71 -9.28
CA LEU A 223 -5.60 -28.98 -8.69
C LEU A 223 -4.49 -29.55 -7.79
N ASP A 224 -3.23 -29.37 -8.15
CA ASP A 224 -2.08 -29.80 -7.34
C ASP A 224 -2.08 -29.08 -5.98
N VAL A 225 -2.28 -27.75 -5.98
CA VAL A 225 -2.42 -26.95 -4.75
C VAL A 225 -3.62 -27.41 -3.92
N LEU A 226 -4.78 -27.61 -4.53
CA LEU A 226 -5.97 -28.09 -3.81
C LEU A 226 -5.75 -29.50 -3.22
N ALA A 227 -5.09 -30.40 -3.96
CA ALA A 227 -4.81 -31.76 -3.53
C ALA A 227 -3.82 -31.81 -2.37
N ASP A 228 -2.78 -30.96 -2.39
CA ASP A 228 -1.80 -30.83 -1.31
C ASP A 228 -2.45 -30.36 0.00
N GLN A 229 -3.57 -29.65 -0.10
CA GLN A 229 -4.28 -29.05 1.03
C GLN A 229 -5.56 -29.82 1.39
N TRP A 230 -5.82 -30.97 0.76
CA TRP A 230 -7.06 -31.73 0.92
C TRP A 230 -7.35 -32.11 2.38
N LEU A 231 -8.57 -31.80 2.84
CA LEU A 231 -9.01 -31.94 4.24
C LEU A 231 -8.22 -31.08 5.24
N GLY A 232 -7.51 -30.05 4.75
CA GLY A 232 -6.97 -28.99 5.57
C GLY A 232 -8.08 -28.24 6.30
N THR A 233 -7.82 -27.82 7.54
CA THR A 233 -8.77 -27.08 8.38
C THR A 233 -8.11 -25.83 8.95
N GLY A 234 -8.93 -24.85 9.31
CA GLY A 234 -8.45 -23.60 9.88
C GLY A 234 -7.85 -22.67 8.84
N CYS A 235 -8.37 -22.71 7.60
CA CYS A 235 -7.93 -21.92 6.46
C CYS A 235 -8.32 -20.42 6.54
N GLN A 236 -8.90 -19.97 7.66
CA GLN A 236 -9.28 -18.58 7.97
C GLN A 236 -8.13 -17.74 8.54
#